data_AF-A0A7S1BUD5-F1
#
_entry.id   AF-A0A7S1BUD5-F1
#
_cell.length_a   1.000
_cell.length_b   1.000
_cell.length_c   1.000
_cell.angle_alpha   90.00
_cell.angle_beta   90.00
_cell.angle_gamma   90.00
#
_symmetry.space_group_name_H-M   'P 1'
#
loop_
_entity.id
_entity.type
_entity.pdbx_description
1 polymer ?
#
loop_
_entity_poly.entity_id
_entity_poly.type
_entity_poly.pdbx_seq_one_letter_code
_entity_poly.pdbx_strand_id
1 'polypeptide(L)'
;SPGVLVMKKDWISRTAPPCGLAHGIPGGGTVFYVTQDSHRIVSNITERYEGGSPNVLGIAAAGMAFYTRREAMKRAERDQAERDQATVSLPRPPALTAHEFEIRERALR
;
A
#
# COMPACT_ATOMS: atom_id res chain seq x y z
N SER A 1 5.72 -9.96 -15.30
CA SER A 1 4.78 -10.19 -14.19
C SER A 1 4.14 -8.85 -13.86
N PRO A 2 2.81 -8.74 -13.69
CA PRO A 2 2.21 -7.45 -13.37
C PRO A 2 2.53 -7.15 -11.91
N GLY A 3 3.33 -6.11 -11.70
CA GLY A 3 3.63 -5.57 -10.38
C GLY A 3 2.66 -4.45 -10.06
N VAL A 4 2.23 -4.37 -8.81
CA VAL A 4 1.55 -3.15 -8.33
C VAL A 4 2.64 -2.10 -8.10
N LEU A 5 2.67 -1.07 -8.93
CA LEU A 5 3.54 0.07 -8.72
C LEU A 5 2.93 0.99 -7.66
N VAL A 6 3.56 1.06 -6.50
CA VAL A 6 3.21 2.03 -5.46
C VAL A 6 4.21 3.18 -5.56
N MET A 7 3.72 4.37 -5.90
CA MET A 7 4.55 5.58 -5.97
C MET A 7 3.85 6.76 -5.28
N LYS A 8 4.65 7.71 -4.79
CA LYS A 8 4.14 8.93 -4.17
C LYS A 8 3.49 9.81 -5.23
N LYS A 9 2.29 10.32 -4.97
CA LYS A 9 1.55 11.18 -5.91
C LYS A 9 2.37 12.39 -6.37
N ASP A 10 3.14 12.98 -5.46
CA ASP A 10 4.01 14.14 -5.74
C ASP A 10 5.11 13.85 -6.77
N TRP A 11 5.43 12.58 -7.02
CA TRP A 11 6.46 12.16 -7.98
C TRP A 11 5.88 11.92 -9.38
N ILE A 12 4.56 11.92 -9.53
CA ILE A 12 3.89 11.78 -10.82
C ILE A 12 3.80 13.17 -11.45
N SER A 13 4.78 13.51 -12.30
CA SER A 13 4.71 14.72 -13.13
C SER A 13 3.61 14.57 -14.18
N ARG A 14 2.57 15.40 -14.07
CA ARG A 14 1.45 15.45 -15.02
C ARG A 14 1.82 16.05 -16.38
N THR A 15 2.96 16.74 -16.46
CA THR A 15 3.33 17.62 -17.56
C THR A 15 4.23 16.97 -18.61
N ALA A 16 4.79 15.80 -18.33
CA ALA A 16 5.60 15.08 -19.30
C ALA A 16 4.96 13.72 -19.59
N PRO A 17 4.15 13.58 -20.65
CA PRO A 17 4.17 12.31 -21.36
C PRO A 17 5.64 11.96 -21.67
N PRO A 18 6.03 10.67 -21.73
CA PRO A 18 7.40 10.29 -22.03
C PRO A 18 7.92 10.82 -23.39
N CYS A 19 7.09 11.51 -24.17
CA CYS A 19 7.43 12.23 -25.38
C CYS A 19 7.90 13.70 -25.18
N GLY A 20 8.15 14.16 -23.95
CA GLY A 20 8.56 15.54 -23.65
C GLY A 20 10.06 15.84 -23.70
N LEU A 21 10.92 14.84 -23.90
CA LEU A 21 12.37 15.01 -24.04
C LEU A 21 12.89 14.15 -25.20
N ALA A 22 13.91 14.68 -25.89
CA ALA A 22 14.36 14.40 -27.25
C ALA A 22 14.74 12.95 -27.64
N HIS A 23 14.45 11.93 -26.83
CA HIS A 23 14.67 10.52 -27.20
C HIS A 23 13.43 9.71 -26.81
N GLY A 24 12.52 9.59 -27.78
CA GLY A 24 11.25 8.91 -27.66
C GLY A 24 11.40 7.44 -27.32
N ILE A 25 11.17 7.10 -26.05
CA ILE A 25 10.74 5.76 -25.69
C ILE A 25 9.22 5.84 -25.58
N PRO A 26 8.46 5.43 -26.63
CA PRO A 26 7.02 5.31 -26.49
C PRO A 26 6.76 4.25 -25.43
N GLY A 27 6.33 4.68 -24.24
CA GLY A 27 5.61 3.78 -23.34
C GLY A 27 4.48 3.16 -24.14
N GLY A 28 4.25 1.85 -24.01
CA GLY A 28 3.48 0.98 -24.91
C GLY A 28 2.00 1.31 -25.16
N GLY A 29 1.59 2.55 -24.93
CA GLY A 29 0.34 3.14 -25.36
C GLY A 29 0.15 3.22 -26.85
N THR A 30 -1.12 3.24 -27.25
CA THR A 30 -1.54 3.40 -28.64
C THR A 30 -1.16 4.78 -29.16
N VAL A 31 -0.18 4.83 -30.05
CA VAL A 31 0.15 6.02 -30.84
C VAL A 31 -0.87 6.14 -31.98
N PHE A 32 -1.52 7.30 -32.10
CA PHE A 32 -2.56 7.51 -33.12
C PHE A 32 -1.95 7.76 -34.49
N TYR A 33 -0.87 8.55 -34.55
CA TYR A 33 -0.16 8.86 -35.79
C TYR A 33 1.27 9.31 -35.51
N VAL A 34 2.22 8.91 -36.36
CA VAL A 34 3.64 9.25 -36.26
C VAL A 34 4.06 9.99 -37.53
N THR A 35 4.67 11.15 -37.37
CA THR A 35 5.46 11.83 -38.41
C THR A 35 6.94 11.82 -38.03
N GLN A 36 7.80 12.30 -38.92
CA GLN A 36 9.23 12.40 -38.71
C GLN A 36 9.59 13.34 -37.53
N ASP A 37 8.76 14.36 -37.29
CA ASP A 37 9.00 15.42 -36.30
C ASP A 37 8.01 15.43 -35.12
N SER A 38 6.95 14.61 -35.16
CA SER A 38 5.91 14.64 -34.13
C SER A 38 5.18 13.33 -33.94
N HIS A 39 4.72 13.11 -32.71
CA HIS A 39 3.89 11.96 -32.35
C HIS A 39 2.55 12.45 -31.82
N ARG A 40 1.45 12.05 -32.47
CA ARG A 40 0.11 12.28 -31.94
C ARG A 40 -0.31 11.07 -31.12
N ILE A 41 -0.40 11.27 -29.81
CA ILE A 41 -0.84 10.24 -28.87
C ILE A 41 -2.33 10.46 -28.57
N VAL A 42 -3.09 9.37 -28.35
CA VAL A 42 -4.49 9.42 -27.94
C VAL A 42 -4.67 10.30 -26.70
N SER A 43 -5.75 11.09 -26.67
CA SER A 43 -6.07 12.01 -25.56
C SER A 43 -6.62 11.29 -24.34
N ASN A 44 -7.28 10.14 -24.55
CA ASN A 44 -7.70 9.25 -23.48
C ASN A 44 -6.47 8.65 -22.78
N ILE A 45 -6.35 8.92 -21.48
CA ILE A 45 -5.24 8.44 -20.64
C ILE A 45 -5.23 6.91 -20.53
N THR A 46 -6.39 6.25 -20.46
CA THR A 46 -6.46 4.80 -20.26
C THR A 46 -5.94 4.08 -21.48
N GLU A 47 -6.42 4.44 -22.67
CA GLU A 47 -5.94 3.90 -23.95
C GLU A 47 -4.46 4.22 -24.20
N ARG A 48 -3.97 5.35 -23.67
CA ARG A 48 -2.56 5.74 -23.73
C ARG A 48 -1.64 4.89 -22.84
N TYR A 49 -2.11 4.28 -21.75
CA TYR A 49 -1.21 3.57 -20.82
C TYR A 49 -1.49 2.07 -20.71
N GLU A 50 -2.67 1.63 -21.10
CA GLU A 50 -3.10 0.23 -21.03
C GLU A 50 -3.37 -0.37 -22.42
N GLY A 51 -2.79 0.23 -23.46
CA GLY A 51 -2.88 -0.29 -24.83
C GLY A 51 -2.34 -1.72 -24.94
N GLY A 52 -3.13 -2.61 -25.54
CA GLY A 52 -2.83 -4.04 -25.67
C GLY A 52 -3.70 -4.93 -24.79
N SER A 53 -3.41 -6.24 -24.76
CA SER A 53 -4.15 -7.19 -23.92
C SER A 53 -3.75 -7.01 -22.45
N PRO A 54 -4.67 -6.67 -21.54
CA PRO A 54 -4.35 -6.47 -20.14
C PRO A 54 -3.90 -7.78 -19.49
N ASN A 55 -3.08 -7.69 -18.45
CA ASN A 55 -2.63 -8.87 -17.71
C ASN A 55 -3.72 -9.37 -16.73
N VAL A 56 -4.73 -10.05 -17.28
CA VAL A 56 -5.91 -10.50 -16.54
C VAL A 56 -5.55 -11.35 -15.32
N LEU A 57 -4.62 -12.31 -15.48
CA LEU A 57 -4.27 -13.24 -14.40
C LEU A 57 -3.63 -12.53 -13.22
N GLY A 58 -2.74 -11.58 -13.45
CA GLY A 58 -2.11 -10.91 -12.33
C GLY A 58 -2.92 -9.74 -11.76
N ILE A 59 -3.87 -9.18 -12.52
CA ILE A 59 -4.93 -8.32 -11.93
C ILE A 59 -5.77 -9.15 -10.94
N ALA A 60 -6.18 -10.37 -11.31
CA ALA A 60 -6.91 -11.26 -10.43
C ALA A 60 -6.08 -11.65 -9.18
N ALA A 61 -4.79 -11.97 -9.37
CA ALA A 61 -3.89 -12.29 -8.27
C ALA A 61 -3.71 -11.11 -7.29
N ALA A 62 -3.55 -9.89 -7.81
CA ALA A 62 -3.47 -8.68 -6.99
C ALA A 62 -4.77 -8.47 -6.19
N GLY A 63 -5.93 -8.68 -6.82
CA GLY A 63 -7.24 -8.63 -6.16
C GLY A 63 -7.33 -9.61 -4.97
N MET A 64 -6.91 -10.86 -5.16
CA MET A 64 -6.90 -11.88 -4.11
C MET A 64 -5.92 -11.54 -2.97
N ALA A 65 -4.76 -10.99 -3.28
CA ALA A 65 -3.78 -10.56 -2.28
C ALA A 65 -4.35 -9.43 -1.40
N PHE A 66 -4.99 -8.42 -2.00
CA PHE A 66 -5.64 -7.34 -1.26
C PHE A 66 -6.82 -7.83 -0.42
N TYR A 67 -7.62 -8.74 -0.97
CA TYR A 67 -8.73 -9.36 -0.24
C TYR A 67 -8.22 -10.11 1.00
N THR A 68 -7.23 -10.98 0.83
CA THR A 68 -6.63 -11.77 1.92
C THR A 68 -6.02 -10.86 2.98
N ARG A 69 -5.30 -9.82 2.56
CA ARG A 69 -4.75 -8.81 3.49
C ARG A 69 -5.86 -8.15 4.31
N ARG A 70 -6.97 -7.74 3.68
CA ARG A 70 -8.08 -7.07 4.36
C ARG A 70 -8.73 -7.98 5.41
N GLU A 71 -8.93 -9.25 5.08
CA GLU A 71 -9.49 -10.22 6.02
C GLU A 71 -8.53 -10.52 7.18
N ALA A 72 -7.22 -10.60 6.92
CA ALA A 72 -6.22 -10.75 7.95
C ALA A 72 -6.18 -9.55 8.91
N MET A 73 -6.28 -8.32 8.39
CA MET A 73 -6.32 -7.11 9.24
C MET A 73 -7.56 -7.09 10.14
N LYS A 74 -8.75 -7.43 9.61
CA LYS A 74 -9.97 -7.54 10.44
C LYS A 74 -9.82 -8.54 11.57
N ARG A 75 -9.16 -9.68 11.33
CA ARG A 75 -8.90 -10.68 12.37
C ARG A 75 -7.94 -10.12 13.42
N ALA A 76 -6.84 -9.52 12.99
CA ALA A 76 -5.87 -8.89 13.90
C ALA A 76 -6.53 -7.80 14.78
N GLU A 77 -7.44 -7.00 14.23
CA GLU A 77 -8.21 -6.00 14.99
C GLU A 77 -9.11 -6.63 16.06
N ARG A 78 -9.76 -7.76 15.76
CA ARG A 78 -10.56 -8.51 16.75
C ARG A 78 -9.68 -9.11 17.84
N ASP A 79 -8.60 -9.78 17.46
CA ASP A 79 -7.66 -10.39 18.40
C ASP A 79 -7.06 -9.32 19.32
N GLN A 80 -6.78 -8.12 18.79
CA GLN A 80 -6.29 -7.00 19.59
C GLN A 80 -7.36 -6.48 20.56
N ALA A 81 -8.61 -6.33 20.10
CA ALA A 81 -9.71 -5.91 20.97
C ALA A 81 -9.97 -6.92 22.11
N GLU A 82 -9.86 -8.22 21.83
CA GLU A 82 -9.96 -9.28 22.84
C GLU A 82 -8.83 -9.20 23.85
N ARG A 83 -7.57 -8.98 23.41
CA ARG A 83 -6.42 -8.78 24.29
C ARG A 83 -6.55 -7.53 25.16
N ASP A 84 -7.06 -6.44 24.60
CA ASP A 84 -7.27 -5.20 25.33
C ASP A 84 -8.35 -5.39 26.41
N GLN A 85 -9.45 -6.10 26.11
CA GLN A 85 -10.46 -6.47 27.10
C GLN A 85 -9.91 -7.40 28.19
N ALA A 86 -9.12 -8.42 27.82
CA ALA A 86 -8.48 -9.32 28.77
C ALA A 86 -7.51 -8.56 29.70
N THR A 87 -6.77 -7.59 29.15
CA THR A 87 -5.86 -6.72 29.92
C THR A 87 -6.61 -5.86 30.93
N VAL A 88 -7.80 -5.36 30.58
CA VAL A 88 -8.65 -4.60 31.50
C VAL A 88 -9.22 -5.50 32.62
N SER A 89 -9.47 -6.78 32.34
CA SER A 89 -10.05 -7.71 33.31
C SER A 89 -9.08 -8.22 34.37
N LEU A 90 -7.78 -8.23 34.06
CA LEU A 90 -6.75 -8.59 35.03
C LEU A 90 -6.49 -7.41 35.97
N PRO A 91 -6.36 -7.64 37.29
CA PRO A 91 -5.95 -6.58 38.19
C PRO A 91 -4.61 -6.06 37.70
N ARG A 92 -4.57 -4.77 37.33
CA ARG A 92 -3.33 -4.12 36.91
C ARG A 92 -2.34 -4.33 38.05
N PRO A 93 -1.19 -4.99 37.83
CA PRO A 93 -0.22 -5.13 38.90
C PRO A 93 0.09 -3.74 39.43
N PRO A 94 0.20 -3.56 40.75
CA PRO A 94 0.62 -2.29 41.30
C PRO A 94 1.89 -1.85 40.56
N ALA A 95 1.99 -0.55 40.25
CA ALA A 95 3.17 -0.02 39.55
C ALA A 95 4.43 -0.63 40.19
N LEU A 96 5.44 -1.01 39.40
CA LEU A 96 6.64 -1.69 39.90
C LEU A 96 7.20 -1.03 41.16
N THR A 97 7.13 0.30 41.22
CA THR A 97 7.48 1.14 42.38
C THR A 97 6.67 0.84 43.65
N ALA A 98 5.36 0.62 43.54
CA ALA A 98 4.48 0.26 44.65
C ALA A 98 4.73 -1.18 45.14
N HIS A 99 5.00 -2.11 44.23
CA HIS A 99 5.34 -3.49 44.58
C HIS A 99 6.72 -3.59 45.26
N GLU A 100 7.71 -2.83 44.78
CA GLU A 100 9.02 -2.71 45.42
C GLU A 100 8.93 -2.11 46.82
N PHE A 101 8.08 -1.09 47.02
CA PHE A 101 7.83 -0.50 48.33
C PHE A 101 7.21 -1.50 49.31
N GLU A 102 6.23 -2.28 48.85
CA GLU A 102 5.52 -3.27 49.67
C GLU A 102 6.42 -4.43 50.10
N ILE A 103 7.30 -4.92 49.21
CA ILE A 103 8.32 -5.91 49.54
C ILE A 103 9.30 -5.35 50.57
N ARG A 104 9.76 -4.10 50.38
CA ARG A 104 10.72 -3.45 51.27
C ARG A 104 10.13 -3.23 52.68
N GLU A 105 8.87 -2.85 52.80
CA GLU A 105 8.18 -2.75 54.09
C GLU A 105 8.06 -4.12 54.78
N ARG A 106 7.73 -5.18 54.05
CA ARG A 106 7.65 -6.55 54.59
C ARG A 106 8.99 -7.06 55.10
N ALA A 107 10.10 -6.65 54.48
CA ALA A 107 11.44 -7.04 54.89
C ALA A 107 11.97 -6.29 56.14
N LEU A 108 11.29 -5.21 56.55
CA LEU A 108 11.66 -4.38 57.70
C LEU A 108 10.82 -4.67 58.96
N ARG A 109 9.84 -5.58 58.89
CA ARG A 109 9.11 -6.12 60.04
C ARG A 109 9.70 -7.46 60.48
#